data_AF-A0AAD7IGN9-F1
#
_entry.id   AF-A0AAD7IGN9-F1
#
_cell.length_a   1.000
_cell.length_b   1.000
_cell.length_c   1.000
_cell.angle_alpha   90.00
_cell.angle_beta   90.00
_cell.angle_gamma   90.00
#
_symmetry.space_group_name_H-M   'P 1'
#
loop_
_entity.id
_entity.type
_entity.pdbx_description
1 polymer ?
#
loop_
_entity_poly.entity_id
_entity_poly.type
_entity_poly.pdbx_seq_one_letter_code
_entity_poly.pdbx_strand_id
1 'polypeptide(L)'
;WVDMNAKMEAKDLVRNWNRVVDDYTASGVDHRGRRNIENAAKIGIAGGPLFRICEADACANVEGREGVKLLICSGCKTAVYCSKFYQKNAWKSHKSSCGSKTVKVQVLPSQLACFQ
;
A
#
# COMPACT_ATOMS: atom_id res chain seq x y z
N TRP A 1 20.47 6.28 -19.71
CA TRP A 1 20.53 4.86 -20.12
C TRP A 1 20.62 3.88 -18.95
N VAL A 2 21.22 4.23 -17.80
CA VAL A 2 21.33 3.32 -16.63
C VAL A 2 20.03 3.17 -15.82
N ASP A 3 19.16 4.17 -15.80
CA ASP A 3 17.92 4.21 -14.97
C ASP A 3 16.75 3.40 -15.56
N MET A 4 16.67 3.25 -16.88
CA MET A 4 15.56 2.52 -17.52
C MET A 4 15.60 1.01 -17.21
N ASN A 5 16.81 0.42 -17.20
CA ASN A 5 16.99 -1.00 -16.93
C ASN A 5 16.65 -1.35 -15.48
N ALA A 6 17.13 -0.56 -14.52
CA ALA A 6 16.83 -0.74 -13.11
C ALA A 6 15.31 -0.68 -12.82
N LYS A 7 14.58 0.22 -13.49
CA LYS A 7 13.12 0.31 -13.37
C LYS A 7 12.39 -0.89 -13.99
N MET A 8 12.92 -1.48 -15.06
CA MET A 8 12.35 -2.71 -15.64
C MET A 8 12.60 -3.92 -14.74
N GLU A 9 13.82 -4.07 -14.23
CA GLU A 9 14.18 -5.12 -13.28
C GLU A 9 13.32 -5.06 -12.02
N ALA A 10 13.11 -3.86 -11.44
CA ALA A 10 12.23 -3.68 -10.29
C ALA A 10 10.79 -4.13 -10.57
N LYS A 11 10.26 -3.83 -11.78
CA LYS A 11 8.93 -4.29 -12.18
C LYS A 11 8.87 -5.81 -12.29
N ASP A 12 9.89 -6.43 -12.86
CA ASP A 12 9.94 -7.89 -13.03
C ASP A 12 10.05 -8.60 -11.67
N LEU A 13 10.87 -8.08 -10.76
CA LEU A 13 10.97 -8.59 -9.38
C LEU A 13 9.63 -8.51 -8.65
N VAL A 14 8.97 -7.35 -8.71
CA VAL A 14 7.65 -7.15 -8.10
C VAL A 14 6.60 -8.07 -8.72
N ARG A 15 6.59 -8.23 -10.05
CA ARG A 15 5.69 -9.16 -10.73
C ARG A 15 5.94 -10.60 -10.30
N ASN A 16 7.21 -11.02 -10.25
CA ASN A 16 7.59 -12.37 -9.85
C ASN A 16 7.18 -12.66 -8.40
N TRP A 17 7.45 -11.73 -7.48
CA TRP A 17 7.03 -11.85 -6.08
C TRP A 17 5.51 -11.95 -5.95
N ASN A 18 4.77 -11.03 -6.58
CA ASN A 18 3.31 -11.01 -6.48
C ASN A 18 2.68 -12.29 -7.06
N ARG A 19 3.30 -12.89 -8.09
CA ARG A 19 2.92 -14.21 -8.62
C ARG A 19 3.14 -15.33 -7.60
N VAL A 20 4.28 -15.34 -6.90
CA VAL A 20 4.53 -16.33 -5.83
C VAL A 20 3.48 -16.21 -4.72
N VAL A 21 3.06 -15.00 -4.37
CA VAL A 21 1.97 -14.78 -3.40
C VAL A 21 0.64 -15.32 -3.93
N ASP A 22 0.35 -15.16 -5.22
CA ASP A 22 -0.84 -15.74 -5.84
C ASP A 22 -0.85 -17.27 -5.79
N ASP A 23 0.28 -17.90 -6.13
CA ASP A 23 0.46 -19.36 -6.10
C ASP A 23 0.33 -19.89 -4.66
N TYR A 24 0.99 -19.24 -3.70
CA TYR A 24 0.87 -19.56 -2.27
C TYR A 24 -0.59 -19.48 -1.79
N THR A 25 -1.30 -18.42 -2.18
CA THR A 25 -2.70 -18.24 -1.79
C THR A 25 -3.60 -19.28 -2.44
N ALA A 26 -3.32 -19.69 -3.68
CA ALA A 26 -4.06 -20.74 -4.38
C ALA A 26 -3.82 -22.14 -3.80
N SER A 27 -2.66 -22.38 -3.17
CA SER A 27 -2.34 -23.66 -2.53
C SER A 27 -3.28 -24.02 -1.36
N GLY A 28 -3.93 -23.02 -0.73
CA GLY A 28 -4.83 -23.23 0.39
C GLY A 28 -4.16 -23.66 1.70
N VAL A 29 -2.83 -23.64 1.78
CA VAL A 29 -2.07 -23.99 2.99
C VAL A 29 -2.30 -22.97 4.11
N ASP A 30 -2.49 -21.70 3.75
CA ASP A 30 -2.80 -20.63 4.68
C ASP A 30 -4.30 -20.54 4.94
N HIS A 31 -4.68 -20.53 6.21
CA HIS A 31 -6.08 -20.43 6.65
C HIS A 31 -6.62 -19.00 6.57
N ARG A 32 -5.75 -17.99 6.43
CA ARG A 32 -6.18 -16.61 6.20
C ARG A 32 -6.87 -16.51 4.85
N GLY A 33 -7.94 -15.72 4.79
CA GLY A 33 -8.62 -15.47 3.52
C GLY A 33 -7.67 -14.85 2.48
N ARG A 34 -7.83 -15.22 1.21
CA ARG A 34 -7.01 -14.75 0.08
C ARG A 34 -6.69 -13.25 0.11
N ARG A 35 -7.71 -12.42 0.34
CA ARG A 35 -7.55 -10.95 0.38
C ARG A 35 -6.62 -10.50 1.52
N ASN A 36 -6.67 -11.17 2.67
CA ASN A 36 -5.82 -10.83 3.81
C ASN A 36 -4.36 -11.15 3.52
N ILE A 37 -4.07 -12.27 2.86
CA ILE A 37 -2.72 -12.64 2.43
C ILE A 37 -2.20 -11.64 1.40
N GLU A 38 -3.01 -11.34 0.37
CA GLU A 38 -2.65 -10.39 -0.68
C GLU A 38 -2.33 -9.00 -0.11
N ASN A 39 -3.18 -8.47 0.78
CA ASN A 39 -2.97 -7.16 1.41
C ASN A 39 -1.74 -7.14 2.32
N ALA A 40 -1.40 -8.28 2.96
CA ALA A 40 -0.26 -8.38 3.87
C ALA A 40 1.08 -8.67 3.17
N ALA A 41 1.08 -9.18 1.95
CA ALA A 41 2.29 -9.70 1.32
C ALA A 41 2.60 -9.11 -0.06
N LYS A 42 1.61 -8.64 -0.84
CA LYS A 42 1.90 -8.11 -2.17
C LYS A 42 2.55 -6.73 -2.10
N ILE A 43 3.58 -6.53 -2.92
CA ILE A 43 4.37 -5.30 -2.97
C ILE A 43 4.07 -4.48 -4.23
N GLY A 44 4.10 -3.17 -4.10
CA GLY A 44 4.10 -2.22 -5.21
C GLY A 44 5.52 -1.94 -5.70
N ILE A 45 5.64 -1.18 -6.80
CA ILE A 45 6.93 -0.86 -7.43
C ILE A 45 7.91 -0.11 -6.51
N ALA A 46 7.38 0.65 -5.55
CA ALA A 46 8.17 1.36 -4.55
C ALA A 46 8.55 0.48 -3.34
N GLY A 47 8.26 -0.82 -3.37
CA GLY A 47 8.52 -1.77 -2.28
C GLY A 47 7.52 -1.73 -1.12
N GLY A 48 6.63 -0.73 -1.06
CA GLY A 48 5.51 -0.68 -0.12
C GLY A 48 4.36 -1.63 -0.50
N PRO A 49 3.20 -1.56 0.18
CA PRO A 49 2.05 -2.40 -0.12
C PRO A 49 1.52 -2.17 -1.54
N LEU A 50 1.16 -3.24 -2.23
CA LEU A 50 0.47 -3.17 -3.52
C LEU A 50 -0.93 -2.57 -3.36
N PHE A 51 -1.63 -2.99 -2.30
CA PHE A 51 -2.99 -2.56 -1.98
C PHE A 51 -2.96 -1.62 -0.79
N ARG A 52 -3.08 -0.32 -1.06
CA ARG A 52 -3.13 0.70 -0.01
C ARG A 52 -4.52 0.77 0.63
N ILE A 53 -4.57 1.17 1.89
CA ILE A 53 -5.79 1.31 2.67
C ILE A 53 -6.07 2.79 2.85
N CYS A 54 -7.34 3.20 2.91
CA CYS A 54 -7.70 4.57 3.25
C CYS A 54 -7.16 4.95 4.65
N GLU A 55 -6.46 6.07 4.77
CA GLU A 55 -5.87 6.52 6.04
C GLU A 55 -6.81 7.38 6.89
N ALA A 56 -8.11 7.34 6.60
CA ALA A 56 -9.09 8.04 7.40
C ALA A 56 -9.59 7.17 8.54
N ASP A 57 -9.82 7.81 9.68
CA ASP A 57 -10.35 7.16 10.87
C ASP A 57 -11.66 6.41 10.53
N ALA A 58 -11.77 5.17 11.00
CA ALA A 58 -12.90 4.26 10.77
C ALA A 58 -13.18 3.89 9.29
N CYS A 59 -12.20 4.03 8.38
CA CYS A 59 -12.29 3.50 7.02
C CYS A 59 -11.33 2.33 6.80
N ALA A 60 -11.84 1.19 6.34
CA ALA A 60 -11.05 0.00 6.03
C ALA A 60 -11.00 -0.31 4.52
N ASN A 61 -11.43 0.64 3.68
CA ASN A 61 -11.47 0.44 2.23
C ASN A 61 -10.07 0.32 1.65
N VAL A 62 -9.92 -0.63 0.73
CA VAL A 62 -8.65 -1.01 0.13
C VAL A 62 -8.67 -0.63 -1.36
N GLU A 63 -7.60 -0.01 -1.84
CA GLU A 63 -7.45 0.36 -3.25
C GLU A 63 -7.60 -0.84 -4.19
N GLY A 64 -8.32 -0.67 -5.29
CA GLY A 64 -8.56 -1.70 -6.29
C GLY A 64 -9.59 -2.76 -5.88
N ARG A 65 -10.12 -2.73 -4.66
CA ARG A 65 -11.23 -3.60 -4.23
C ARG A 65 -12.55 -2.87 -4.41
N GLU A 66 -13.57 -3.57 -4.88
CA GLU A 66 -14.94 -3.02 -4.99
C GLU A 66 -15.02 -1.68 -5.75
N GLY A 67 -14.12 -1.46 -6.71
CA GLY A 67 -14.03 -0.22 -7.48
C GLY A 67 -13.42 0.98 -6.72
N VAL A 68 -12.89 0.78 -5.51
CA VAL A 68 -12.26 1.84 -4.71
C VAL A 68 -10.99 2.31 -5.40
N LYS A 69 -10.98 3.60 -5.75
CA LYS A 69 -9.79 4.33 -6.19
C LYS A 69 -9.45 5.38 -5.16
N LEU A 70 -8.28 5.27 -4.54
CA LEU A 70 -7.87 6.23 -3.51
C LEU A 70 -7.29 7.50 -4.15
N LEU A 71 -7.61 8.63 -3.54
CA LEU A 71 -7.04 9.94 -3.82
C LEU A 71 -5.78 10.11 -2.98
N ILE A 72 -4.72 10.61 -3.60
CA ILE A 72 -3.47 10.94 -2.91
C ILE A 72 -3.57 12.39 -2.41
N CYS A 73 -3.16 12.63 -1.16
CA CYS A 73 -3.03 13.97 -0.61
C CYS A 73 -2.05 14.80 -1.46
N SER A 74 -2.51 15.93 -2.01
CA SER A 74 -1.68 16.78 -2.88
C SER A 74 -0.51 17.45 -2.15
N GLY A 75 -0.63 17.66 -0.83
CA GLY A 75 0.42 18.29 -0.02
C GLY A 75 1.61 17.36 0.21
N CYS A 76 1.37 16.17 0.77
CA CYS A 76 2.43 15.22 1.12
C CYS A 76 2.72 14.15 0.06
N LYS A 77 1.85 14.01 -0.95
CA LYS A 77 1.93 13.01 -2.03
C LYS A 77 2.03 11.54 -1.57
N THR A 78 1.69 11.27 -0.32
CA THR A 78 1.87 9.95 0.31
C THR A 78 0.57 9.41 0.88
N ALA A 79 -0.08 10.16 1.76
CA ALA A 79 -1.32 9.73 2.41
C ALA A 79 -2.44 9.57 1.38
N VAL A 80 -3.27 8.53 1.56
CA VAL A 80 -4.34 8.19 0.62
C VAL A 80 -5.71 8.08 1.28
N TYR A 81 -6.75 8.48 0.55
CA TYR A 81 -8.11 8.57 1.06
C TYR A 81 -9.14 8.18 -0.02
N CYS A 82 -10.27 7.57 0.36
CA CYS A 82 -11.33 7.26 -0.61
C CYS A 82 -11.91 8.52 -1.29
N SER A 83 -11.95 9.65 -0.57
CA SER A 83 -12.52 10.89 -1.07
C SER A 83 -11.98 12.10 -0.31
N LYS A 84 -12.27 13.31 -0.83
CA LYS A 84 -11.99 14.57 -0.14
C LYS A 84 -12.69 14.69 1.22
N PHE A 85 -13.83 14.00 1.40
CA PHE A 85 -14.53 13.95 2.68
C PHE A 85 -13.68 13.22 3.74
N TYR A 86 -13.19 12.03 3.41
CA TYR A 86 -12.30 11.27 4.29
C TYR A 86 -10.99 11.99 4.58
N GLN A 87 -10.41 12.65 3.57
CA GLN A 87 -9.22 13.49 3.76
C GLN A 87 -9.47 14.64 4.75
N LYS A 88 -10.61 15.33 4.64
CA LYS A 88 -10.97 16.44 5.55
C LYS A 88 -11.19 15.94 6.98
N ASN A 89 -11.85 14.80 7.15
CA ASN A 89 -12.08 14.23 8.48
C ASN A 89 -10.78 13.80 9.15
N ALA A 90 -9.88 13.17 8.39
CA ALA A 90 -8.55 12.77 8.84
C ALA A 90 -7.59 13.97 9.02
N TRP A 91 -7.97 15.18 8.62
CA TRP A 91 -7.05 16.32 8.63
C TRP A 91 -6.52 16.64 10.03
N LYS A 92 -7.33 16.45 11.08
CA LYS A 92 -6.91 16.72 12.46
C LYS A 92 -5.68 15.88 12.86
N SER A 93 -5.65 14.59 12.50
CA SER A 93 -4.54 13.68 12.77
C SER A 93 -3.43 13.78 11.71
N HIS A 94 -3.77 14.06 10.45
CA HIS A 94 -2.81 14.16 9.35
C HIS A 94 -1.99 15.47 9.35
N LYS A 95 -2.58 16.60 9.75
CA LYS A 95 -2.01 17.95 9.55
C LYS A 95 -0.56 18.09 10.02
N SER A 96 -0.21 17.52 11.17
CA SER A 96 1.14 17.61 11.75
C SER A 96 2.21 16.84 10.97
N SER A 97 1.81 15.83 10.20
CA SER A 97 2.70 14.99 9.38
C SER A 97 2.64 15.31 7.89
N CYS A 98 1.67 16.11 7.45
CA CYS A 98 1.51 16.48 6.06
C CYS A 98 2.69 17.35 5.57
N GLY A 99 3.48 16.82 4.64
CA GLY A 99 4.59 17.55 4.00
C GLY A 99 5.89 17.58 4.81
N SER A 100 5.96 16.84 5.93
CA SER A 100 7.23 16.64 6.63
C SER A 100 8.16 15.75 5.79
N LYS A 101 9.48 15.80 6.03
CA LYS A 101 10.44 14.86 5.40
C LYS A 101 10.29 13.41 5.90
N THR A 102 9.45 13.20 6.91
CA THR A 102 9.23 11.96 7.63
C THR A 102 7.79 11.48 7.45
N VAL A 103 7.23 11.64 6.24
CA VAL A 103 5.86 11.18 5.99
C VAL A 103 5.81 9.67 6.23
N LYS A 104 4.87 9.25 7.09
CA LYS A 104 4.59 7.84 7.31
C LYS A 104 4.01 7.24 6.03
N VAL A 105 4.81 6.44 5.35
CA VAL A 105 4.33 5.60 4.24
C VAL A 105 3.59 4.41 4.82
N GLN A 106 2.57 3.93 4.12
CA GLN A 106 2.00 2.62 4.43
C GLN A 106 3.06 1.55 4.16
N VAL A 107 3.16 0.61 5.08
CA VAL A 107 4.16 -0.45 5.09
C VAL A 107 3.48 -1.80 5.31
N LEU A 108 4.11 -2.86 4.81
CA LEU A 108 3.63 -4.21 5.04
C LEU A 108 3.87 -4.65 6.50
N PRO A 109 3.11 -5.63 7.02
CA PRO A 109 3.34 -6.19 8.35
C PRO A 109 4.78 -6.68 8.57
N SER A 110 5.40 -7.29 7.56
CA SER A 110 6.80 -7.73 7.63
C SER A 110 7.77 -6.56 7.75
N GLN A 111 7.50 -5.44 7.08
CA GLN A 111 8.32 -4.23 7.16
C GLN A 111 8.19 -3.58 8.55
N LEU A 112 6.97 -3.53 9.10
CA LEU A 112 6.75 -3.08 10.48
C LEU A 112 7.53 -3.91 11.49
N ALA A 113 7.55 -5.23 11.32
CA ALA A 113 8.30 -6.13 12.20
C ALA A 113 9.81 -5.88 12.17
N CYS A 114 10.37 -5.42 11.04
CA CYS A 114 11.78 -5.06 10.93
C CYS A 114 12.13 -3.69 11.56
N PHE A 115 11.14 -2.85 11.86
CA PHE A 115 11.35 -1.52 12.47
C PHE A 115 11.17 -1.52 13.99
N GLN A 116 10.93 -2.69 14.60
CA GLN A 116 10.83 -2.90 16.05
C GLN A 116 12.17 -3.34 16.63
#